data_AF-A0A2V5Z0K9-F1
#
_entry.id   AF-A0A2V5Z0K9-F1
#
_cell.length_a   1.000
_cell.length_b   1.000
_cell.length_c   1.000
_cell.angle_alpha   90.00
_cell.angle_beta   90.00
_cell.angle_gamma   90.00
#
_symmetry.space_group_name_H-M   'P 1'
#
loop_
_entity.id
_entity.type
_entity.pdbx_description
1 polymer ?
#
loop_
_entity_poly.entity_id
_entity_poly.type
_entity_poly.pdbx_seq_one_letter_code
_entity_poly.pdbx_strand_id
1 'polypeptide(L)'
;MVAFKEEFPYLRTTSGQLFEFNRDWLHAAITRAADEAGYPGWWLTDHVTESIAFYLHLRNDENVVAFNQLSQTVRDVLAAIGYKEIGPHFTPAPPPICISLLDIAHCAGASYELAFFGLLEKRISALIDAGADNLRLSSLQLCVKHLRGTKTWTRACDALREEIVCFVREKLTVATDHARLDCSLR
;
A
#
# COMPACT_ATOMS: atom_id res chain seq x y z
N MET A 1 6.60 10.02 -27.00
CA MET A 1 7.26 8.97 -26.20
C MET A 1 6.15 8.13 -25.61
N VAL A 2 5.89 6.96 -26.18
CA VAL A 2 4.84 6.05 -25.68
C VAL A 2 5.55 5.10 -24.74
N ALA A 3 5.29 5.19 -23.44
CA ALA A 3 5.81 4.23 -22.48
C ALA A 3 5.13 2.89 -22.77
N PHE A 4 5.88 1.90 -23.25
CA PHE A 4 5.41 0.52 -23.27
C PHE A 4 5.09 0.16 -21.82
N LYS A 5 3.84 -0.22 -21.57
CA LYS A 5 3.45 -0.79 -20.28
C LYS A 5 4.25 -2.07 -20.15
N GLU A 6 5.31 -2.06 -19.36
CA GLU A 6 6.03 -3.29 -19.02
C GLU A 6 5.04 -4.18 -18.28
N GLU A 7 4.49 -5.18 -18.96
CA GLU A 7 3.54 -6.12 -18.38
C GLU A 7 4.31 -7.05 -17.44
N PHE A 8 4.34 -6.67 -16.17
CA PHE A 8 4.78 -7.53 -15.08
C PHE A 8 3.60 -8.30 -14.49
N PRO A 9 3.84 -9.51 -13.95
CA PRO A 9 2.80 -10.25 -13.25
C PRO A 9 2.35 -9.49 -12.00
N TYR A 10 1.09 -9.71 -11.60
CA TYR A 10 0.59 -9.19 -10.33
C TYR A 10 1.21 -9.95 -9.17
N LEU A 11 1.54 -9.23 -8.10
CA LEU A 11 2.01 -9.84 -6.85
C LEU A 11 0.86 -10.04 -5.89
N ARG A 12 0.71 -11.26 -5.38
CA ARG A 12 -0.32 -11.62 -4.39
C ARG A 12 0.28 -11.78 -3.00
N THR A 13 -0.18 -10.99 -2.04
CA THR A 13 0.20 -11.15 -0.63
C THR A 13 -0.49 -12.38 -0.01
N THR A 14 -0.06 -12.79 1.19
CA THR A 14 -0.65 -13.92 1.92
C THR A 14 -2.12 -13.69 2.33
N SER A 15 -2.52 -12.44 2.48
CA SER A 15 -3.91 -12.04 2.74
C SER A 15 -4.78 -12.02 1.48
N GLY A 16 -4.18 -11.99 0.29
CA GLY A 16 -4.90 -11.99 -0.99
C GLY A 16 -4.86 -10.67 -1.73
N GLN A 17 -4.28 -9.61 -1.16
CA GLN A 17 -4.05 -8.34 -1.85
C GLN A 17 -3.21 -8.55 -3.11
N LEU A 18 -3.71 -8.04 -4.23
CA LEU A 18 -2.98 -7.96 -5.50
C LEU A 18 -2.40 -6.55 -5.66
N PHE A 19 -1.14 -6.46 -6.08
CA PHE A 19 -0.55 -5.20 -6.49
C PHE A 19 0.38 -5.40 -7.69
N GLU A 20 0.49 -4.37 -8.53
CA GLU A 20 1.38 -4.38 -9.69
C GLU A 20 2.83 -4.32 -9.22
N PHE A 21 3.70 -5.14 -9.82
CA PHE A 21 5.13 -5.05 -9.56
C PHE A 21 5.65 -3.67 -10.02
N ASN A 22 6.43 -3.04 -9.14
CA ASN A 22 7.06 -1.75 -9.41
C ASN A 22 8.56 -1.86 -9.12
N ARG A 23 9.39 -1.53 -10.12
CA ARG A 23 10.85 -1.59 -10.03
C ARG A 23 11.40 -0.64 -8.96
N ASP A 24 10.90 0.59 -8.89
CA ASP A 24 11.32 1.61 -7.92
C ASP A 24 11.03 1.16 -6.48
N TRP A 25 9.88 0.50 -6.26
CA TRP A 25 9.53 -0.08 -4.97
C TRP A 25 10.53 -1.17 -4.55
N LEU A 26 10.88 -2.07 -5.46
CA LEU A 26 11.85 -3.14 -5.19
C LEU A 26 13.24 -2.56 -4.92
N HIS A 27 13.69 -1.63 -5.77
CA HIS A 27 14.95 -0.92 -5.60
C HIS A 27 15.05 -0.28 -4.22
N ALA A 28 14.05 0.53 -3.85
CA ALA A 28 14.01 1.20 -2.55
C ALA A 28 13.98 0.20 -1.38
N ALA A 29 13.33 -0.95 -1.52
CA ALA A 29 13.33 -2.00 -0.50
C ALA A 29 14.71 -2.66 -0.33
N ILE A 30 15.42 -2.91 -1.43
CA ILE A 30 16.78 -3.47 -1.39
C ILE A 30 17.76 -2.44 -0.83
N THR A 31 17.69 -1.17 -1.25
CA THR A 31 18.55 -0.11 -0.70
C THR A 31 18.42 -0.01 0.82
N ARG A 32 17.18 0.02 1.34
CA ARG A 32 16.96 0.05 2.80
C ARG A 32 17.54 -1.17 3.51
N ALA A 33 17.35 -2.36 2.96
CA ALA A 33 17.91 -3.59 3.52
C ALA A 33 19.44 -3.58 3.53
N ALA A 34 20.06 -3.03 2.47
CA ALA A 34 21.51 -2.89 2.37
C ALA A 34 22.05 -1.87 3.39
N ASP A 35 21.38 -0.71 3.53
CA ASP A 35 21.72 0.31 4.52
C ASP A 35 21.65 -0.26 5.95
N GLU A 36 20.59 -1.00 6.29
CA GLU A 36 20.43 -1.66 7.59
C GLU A 36 21.47 -2.75 7.86
N ALA A 37 21.90 -3.46 6.81
CA ALA A 37 22.97 -4.45 6.88
C ALA A 37 24.38 -3.84 6.92
N GLY A 38 24.51 -2.51 6.93
CA GLY A 38 25.79 -1.82 7.02
C GLY A 38 26.47 -1.56 5.67
N TYR A 39 25.73 -1.62 4.56
CA TYR A 39 26.20 -1.32 3.21
C TYR A 39 25.54 -0.04 2.66
N PRO A 40 25.84 1.15 3.22
CA PRO A 40 25.26 2.39 2.73
C PRO A 40 25.68 2.67 1.29
N GLY A 41 24.71 2.96 0.41
CA GLY A 41 24.98 3.27 -1.00
C GLY A 41 25.49 2.06 -1.80
N TRP A 42 25.00 0.87 -1.49
CA TRP A 42 25.43 -0.37 -2.12
C TRP A 42 25.23 -0.38 -3.66
N TRP A 43 26.34 -0.44 -4.39
CA TRP A 43 26.43 -0.28 -5.85
C TRP A 43 25.75 -1.38 -6.68
N LEU A 44 25.42 -2.52 -6.07
CA LEU A 44 24.76 -3.65 -6.75
C LEU A 44 23.24 -3.57 -6.75
N THR A 45 22.65 -2.58 -6.07
CA THR A 45 21.19 -2.49 -5.93
C THR A 45 20.49 -2.48 -7.29
N ASP A 46 20.94 -1.64 -8.23
CA ASP A 46 20.39 -1.55 -9.58
C ASP A 46 20.44 -2.90 -10.31
N HIS A 47 21.58 -3.59 -10.24
CA HIS A 47 21.78 -4.88 -10.89
C HIS A 47 20.89 -5.98 -10.32
N VAL A 48 20.70 -6.01 -9.00
CA VAL A 48 19.82 -6.98 -8.34
C VAL A 48 18.36 -6.70 -8.68
N THR A 49 17.93 -5.43 -8.65
CA THR A 49 16.58 -5.02 -9.07
C THR A 49 16.30 -5.44 -10.51
N GLU A 50 17.23 -5.18 -11.44
CA GLU A 50 17.06 -5.53 -12.85
C GLU A 50 17.01 -7.05 -13.07
N SER A 51 17.86 -7.80 -12.37
CA SER A 51 17.88 -9.27 -12.46
C SER A 51 16.56 -9.88 -12.01
N ILE A 52 15.96 -9.35 -10.94
CA ILE A 52 14.67 -9.82 -10.42
C ILE A 52 13.52 -9.38 -11.33
N ALA A 53 13.55 -8.15 -11.86
CA ALA A 53 12.56 -7.67 -12.83
C ALA A 53 12.59 -8.54 -14.10
N PHE A 54 13.77 -8.86 -14.62
CA PHE A 54 13.95 -9.74 -15.76
C PHE A 54 13.42 -11.16 -15.47
N TYR A 55 13.71 -11.70 -14.29
CA TYR A 55 13.18 -13.00 -13.86
C TYR A 55 11.64 -13.02 -13.80
N LEU A 56 11.01 -11.96 -13.28
CA LEU A 56 9.56 -11.84 -13.26
C LEU A 56 8.97 -11.69 -14.67
N HIS A 57 9.65 -10.98 -15.56
CA HIS A 57 9.22 -10.83 -16.94
C HIS A 57 9.26 -12.16 -17.70
N LEU A 58 10.27 -13.00 -17.46
CA LEU A 58 10.35 -14.34 -18.06
C LEU A 58 9.26 -15.30 -17.54
N ARG A 59 8.71 -15.04 -16.34
CA ARG A 59 7.63 -15.81 -15.71
C ARG A 59 6.22 -15.31 -16.05
N ASN A 60 6.06 -14.36 -16.98
CA ASN A 60 4.78 -13.71 -17.25
C ASN A 60 3.66 -14.65 -17.78
N ASP A 61 3.96 -15.91 -18.11
CA ASP A 61 2.92 -16.93 -18.36
C ASP A 61 2.06 -17.21 -17.11
N GLU A 62 2.60 -16.99 -15.91
CA GLU A 62 1.88 -17.02 -14.63
C GLU A 62 1.41 -15.59 -14.28
N ASN A 63 0.18 -15.22 -14.68
CA ASN A 63 -0.42 -13.89 -14.44
C ASN A 63 -0.33 -13.35 -12.99
N VAL A 64 -0.04 -14.22 -12.01
CA VAL A 64 0.05 -13.88 -10.58
C VAL A 64 1.22 -14.62 -9.93
N VAL A 65 2.13 -13.88 -9.29
CA VAL A 65 3.26 -14.40 -8.50
C VAL A 65 3.01 -14.14 -7.02
N ALA A 66 3.27 -15.13 -6.16
CA ALA A 66 3.11 -14.94 -4.73
C ALA A 66 4.21 -14.03 -4.13
N PHE A 67 3.83 -13.11 -3.24
CA PHE A 67 4.72 -12.12 -2.64
C PHE A 67 5.84 -12.76 -1.79
N ASN A 68 5.51 -13.85 -1.10
CA ASN A 68 6.48 -14.65 -0.35
C ASN A 68 7.52 -15.28 -1.28
N GLN A 69 7.12 -15.72 -2.47
CA GLN A 69 8.01 -16.31 -3.46
C GLN A 69 8.95 -15.27 -4.08
N LEU A 70 8.46 -14.06 -4.37
CA LEU A 70 9.31 -12.94 -4.74
C LEU A 70 10.31 -12.63 -3.63
N SER A 71 9.84 -12.53 -2.39
CA SER A 71 10.68 -12.22 -1.23
C SER A 71 11.78 -13.26 -1.03
N GLN A 72 11.46 -14.54 -1.22
CA GLN A 72 12.43 -15.62 -1.16
C GLN A 72 13.42 -15.54 -2.32
N THR A 73 12.94 -15.29 -3.54
CA THR A 73 13.80 -15.15 -4.73
C THR A 73 14.83 -14.03 -4.54
N VAL A 74 14.43 -12.89 -3.98
CA VAL A 74 15.35 -11.79 -3.67
C VAL A 74 16.43 -12.25 -2.70
N ARG A 75 16.05 -12.95 -1.63
CA ARG A 75 16.99 -13.49 -0.62
C ARG A 75 17.95 -14.50 -1.23
N ASP A 76 17.46 -15.36 -2.11
CA ASP A 76 18.28 -16.36 -2.81
C ASP A 76 19.28 -15.70 -3.77
N VAL A 77 18.86 -14.68 -4.52
CA VAL A 77 19.75 -13.89 -5.38
C VAL A 77 20.82 -13.21 -4.54
N LEU A 78 20.45 -12.51 -3.45
CA LEU A 78 21.39 -11.87 -2.53
C LEU A 78 22.40 -12.87 -1.95
N ALA A 79 21.95 -14.07 -1.58
CA ALA A 79 22.83 -15.13 -1.10
C ALA A 79 23.79 -15.63 -2.20
N ALA A 80 23.30 -15.81 -3.43
CA ALA A 80 24.10 -16.29 -4.57
C ALA A 80 25.21 -15.33 -4.96
N ILE A 81 24.99 -14.01 -4.84
CA ILE A 81 26.01 -12.98 -5.10
C ILE A 81 26.92 -12.69 -3.89
N GLY A 82 26.77 -13.43 -2.79
CA GLY A 82 27.64 -13.34 -1.60
C GLY A 82 27.17 -12.37 -0.50
N TYR A 83 25.99 -11.75 -0.64
CA TYR A 83 25.43 -10.77 0.29
C TYR A 83 24.28 -11.34 1.12
N LYS A 84 24.49 -12.55 1.67
CA LYS A 84 23.50 -13.22 2.53
C LYS A 84 23.08 -12.41 3.75
N GLU A 85 23.90 -11.46 4.19
CA GLU A 85 23.63 -10.61 5.37
C GLU A 85 22.57 -9.55 5.09
N ILE A 86 22.35 -9.16 3.83
CA ILE A 86 21.26 -8.24 3.45
C ILE A 86 19.90 -8.95 3.49
N GLY A 87 19.88 -10.25 3.17
CA GLY A 87 18.66 -11.06 3.08
C GLY A 87 17.74 -10.95 4.32
N PRO A 88 18.22 -11.14 5.55
CA PRO A 88 17.45 -10.96 6.78
C PRO A 88 16.76 -9.59 6.90
N HIS A 89 17.45 -8.51 6.54
CA HIS A 89 16.96 -7.13 6.57
C HIS A 89 16.00 -6.80 5.44
N PHE A 90 15.89 -7.66 4.43
CA PHE A 90 14.93 -7.50 3.35
C PHE A 90 13.51 -7.85 3.81
N THR A 91 12.85 -6.92 4.49
CA THR A 91 11.43 -6.99 4.86
C THR A 91 10.60 -6.07 3.96
N PRO A 92 10.37 -6.43 2.69
CA PRO A 92 9.53 -5.63 1.82
C PRO A 92 8.10 -5.64 2.37
N ALA A 93 7.52 -4.47 2.57
CA ALA A 93 6.09 -4.33 2.82
C ALA A 93 5.38 -4.12 1.48
N PRO A 94 4.23 -4.78 1.24
CA PRO A 94 3.40 -4.47 0.08
C PRO A 94 3.01 -2.99 0.13
N PRO A 95 2.94 -2.31 -1.04
CA PRO A 95 2.55 -0.91 -1.08
C PRO A 95 1.16 -0.72 -0.45
N PRO A 96 0.98 0.33 0.38
CA PRO A 96 -0.30 0.56 1.05
C PRO A 96 -1.37 0.92 0.04
N ILE A 97 -2.55 0.34 0.18
CA ILE A 97 -3.72 0.74 -0.60
C ILE A 97 -4.12 2.13 -0.12
N CYS A 98 -3.97 3.13 -0.98
CA CYS A 98 -4.32 4.50 -0.66
C CYS A 98 -5.76 4.80 -1.12
N ILE A 99 -6.58 5.31 -0.22
CA ILE A 99 -7.92 5.81 -0.51
C ILE A 99 -7.98 7.30 -0.16
N SER A 100 -8.42 8.11 -1.11
CA SER A 100 -8.71 9.52 -0.89
C SER A 100 -10.10 9.67 -0.27
N LEU A 101 -10.18 10.19 0.95
CA LEU A 101 -11.44 10.53 1.61
C LEU A 101 -12.17 11.67 0.88
N LEU A 102 -11.43 12.54 0.20
CA LEU A 102 -12.01 13.63 -0.60
C LEU A 102 -12.76 13.08 -1.81
N ASP A 103 -12.23 12.05 -2.48
CA ASP A 103 -12.90 11.45 -3.64
C ASP A 103 -14.20 10.76 -3.22
N ILE A 104 -14.19 10.11 -2.05
CA ILE A 104 -15.42 9.53 -1.46
C ILE A 104 -16.43 10.64 -1.16
N ALA A 105 -16.00 11.78 -0.62
CA ALA A 105 -16.87 12.92 -0.34
C ALA A 105 -17.46 13.53 -1.63
N HIS A 106 -16.67 13.61 -2.70
CA HIS A 106 -17.16 14.03 -4.01
C HIS A 106 -18.20 13.06 -4.58
N CYS A 107 -17.97 11.75 -4.47
CA CYS A 107 -18.95 10.74 -4.90
C CYS A 107 -20.23 10.75 -4.05
N ALA A 108 -20.15 11.10 -2.77
CA ALA A 108 -21.31 11.22 -1.88
C ALA A 108 -22.18 12.46 -2.20
N GLY A 109 -21.59 13.49 -2.81
CA GLY A 109 -22.20 14.79 -3.00
C GLY A 109 -22.04 15.72 -1.79
N ALA A 110 -22.01 17.03 -2.04
CA ALA A 110 -21.78 18.04 -1.01
C ALA A 110 -22.84 17.97 0.11
N SER A 111 -22.39 18.06 1.37
CA SER A 111 -23.22 18.12 2.58
C SER A 111 -24.02 16.86 2.95
N TYR A 112 -23.73 15.71 2.33
CA TYR A 112 -24.36 14.42 2.70
C TYR A 112 -23.43 13.55 3.53
N GLU A 113 -23.20 13.95 4.79
CA GLU A 113 -22.35 13.23 5.75
C GLU A 113 -22.76 11.75 5.90
N LEU A 114 -24.07 11.46 5.95
CA LEU A 114 -24.60 10.09 6.00
C LEU A 114 -24.24 9.24 4.76
N ALA A 115 -24.34 9.83 3.56
CA ALA A 115 -23.99 9.14 2.33
C ALA A 115 -22.47 8.87 2.25
N PHE A 116 -21.67 9.82 2.73
CA PHE A 116 -20.23 9.66 2.87
C PHE A 116 -19.86 8.49 3.79
N PHE A 117 -20.43 8.41 4.99
CA PHE A 117 -20.14 7.31 5.92
C PHE A 117 -20.54 5.95 5.34
N GLY A 118 -21.68 5.86 4.65
CA GLY A 118 -22.10 4.62 3.98
C GLY A 118 -21.18 4.20 2.83
N LEU A 119 -20.66 5.15 2.03
CA LEU A 119 -19.69 4.85 0.97
C LEU A 119 -18.32 4.47 1.54
N LEU A 120 -17.88 5.16 2.60
CA LEU A 120 -16.63 4.88 3.29
C LEU A 120 -16.65 3.47 3.87
N GLU A 121 -17.75 3.09 4.53
CA GLU A 121 -17.94 1.72 5.06
C GLU A 121 -17.85 0.68 3.97
N LYS A 122 -18.64 0.83 2.89
CA LYS A 122 -18.60 -0.12 1.76
C LYS A 122 -17.19 -0.27 1.18
N ARG A 123 -16.44 0.82 1.09
CA ARG A 123 -15.08 0.80 0.55
C ARG A 123 -14.10 0.10 1.49
N ILE A 124 -14.20 0.35 2.80
CA ILE A 124 -13.37 -0.30 3.82
C ILE A 124 -13.70 -1.80 3.85
N SER A 125 -14.99 -2.19 3.92
CA SER A 125 -15.41 -3.59 3.89
C SER A 125 -14.94 -4.32 2.64
N ALA A 126 -15.09 -3.73 1.45
CA ALA A 126 -14.61 -4.35 0.21
C ALA A 126 -13.09 -4.59 0.20
N LEU A 127 -12.31 -3.74 0.88
CA LEU A 127 -10.86 -3.91 0.98
C LEU A 127 -10.46 -4.95 2.03
N ILE A 128 -11.22 -5.02 3.12
CA ILE A 128 -11.07 -6.10 4.10
C ILE A 128 -11.39 -7.45 3.45
N ASP A 129 -12.50 -7.54 2.73
CA ASP A 129 -12.92 -8.75 2.02
C ASP A 129 -11.91 -9.15 0.92
N ALA A 130 -11.25 -8.16 0.29
CA ALA A 130 -10.17 -8.38 -0.67
C ALA A 130 -8.83 -8.76 -0.01
N GLY A 131 -8.75 -8.75 1.32
CA GLY A 131 -7.54 -9.10 2.07
C GLY A 131 -6.46 -8.02 2.01
N ALA A 132 -6.82 -6.75 2.15
CA ALA A 132 -5.84 -5.67 2.25
C ALA A 132 -4.98 -5.78 3.53
N ASP A 133 -3.65 -5.72 3.40
CA ASP A 133 -2.74 -5.74 4.55
C ASP A 133 -2.52 -4.34 5.15
N ASN A 134 -2.38 -3.35 4.26
CA ASN A 134 -2.01 -1.98 4.62
C ASN A 134 -2.97 -0.98 3.96
N LEU A 135 -3.70 -0.22 4.77
CA LEU A 135 -4.66 0.78 4.32
C LEU A 135 -4.19 2.19 4.69
N ARG A 136 -4.13 3.10 3.70
CA ARG A 136 -3.85 4.51 3.95
C ARG A 136 -5.03 5.37 3.51
N LEU A 137 -5.61 6.09 4.45
CA LEU A 137 -6.68 7.05 4.19
C LEU A 137 -6.05 8.44 4.11
N SER A 138 -6.19 9.10 2.97
CA SER A 138 -5.60 10.41 2.70
C SER A 138 -6.65 11.50 2.53
N SER A 139 -6.21 12.75 2.61
CA SER A 139 -7.03 13.95 2.33
C SER A 139 -8.13 14.20 3.37
N LEU A 140 -7.91 13.80 4.63
CA LEU A 140 -8.91 13.97 5.70
C LEU A 140 -9.34 15.42 5.89
N GLN A 141 -8.39 16.35 5.92
CA GLN A 141 -8.70 17.78 6.11
C GLN A 141 -9.54 18.37 4.98
N LEU A 142 -9.22 18.01 3.73
CA LEU A 142 -9.97 18.49 2.56
C LEU A 142 -11.36 17.88 2.51
N CYS A 143 -11.48 16.59 2.85
CA CYS A 143 -12.75 15.89 3.00
C CYS A 143 -13.68 16.60 4.00
N VAL A 144 -13.18 16.90 5.20
CA VAL A 144 -13.96 17.60 6.24
C VAL A 144 -14.43 18.98 5.77
N LYS A 145 -13.55 19.76 5.12
CA LYS A 145 -13.93 21.06 4.56
C LYS A 145 -15.00 20.93 3.48
N HIS A 146 -14.89 19.93 2.62
CA HIS A 146 -15.85 19.66 1.55
C HIS A 146 -17.21 19.27 2.12
N LEU A 147 -17.26 18.32 3.06
CA LEU A 147 -18.49 17.88 3.71
C LEU A 147 -19.20 19.01 4.47
N ARG A 148 -18.42 19.89 5.13
CA ARG A 148 -18.98 21.07 5.82
C ARG A 148 -19.33 22.23 4.88
N GLY A 149 -18.87 22.22 3.63
CA GLY A 149 -19.03 23.35 2.71
C GLY A 149 -18.33 24.65 3.18
N THR A 150 -17.31 24.54 4.05
CA THR A 150 -16.63 25.71 4.64
C THR A 150 -15.24 25.93 4.07
N LYS A 151 -14.88 27.21 3.85
CA LYS A 151 -13.53 27.58 3.41
C LYS A 151 -12.54 27.66 4.58
N THR A 152 -13.03 28.11 5.73
CA THR A 152 -12.28 28.28 6.98
C THR A 152 -12.54 27.13 7.94
N TRP A 153 -11.49 26.63 8.59
CA TRP A 153 -11.61 25.57 9.59
C TRP A 153 -12.32 26.09 10.85
N THR A 154 -13.28 25.33 11.37
CA THR A 154 -14.08 25.69 12.55
C THR A 154 -14.10 24.54 13.55
N ARG A 155 -14.56 24.79 14.78
CA ARG A 155 -14.74 23.74 15.80
C ARG A 155 -15.67 22.60 15.34
N ALA A 156 -16.62 22.90 14.46
CA ALA A 156 -17.48 21.90 13.83
C ALA A 156 -16.73 21.00 12.84
N CYS A 157 -15.61 21.47 12.26
CA CYS A 157 -14.70 20.65 11.45
C CYS A 157 -13.89 19.70 12.33
N ASP A 158 -13.44 20.15 13.51
CA ASP A 158 -12.73 19.28 14.45
C ASP A 158 -13.61 18.13 14.94
N ALA A 159 -14.87 18.42 15.26
CA ALA A 159 -15.85 17.40 15.64
C ALA A 159 -16.04 16.35 14.52
N LEU A 160 -16.29 16.80 13.28
CA LEU A 160 -16.46 15.89 12.15
C LEU A 160 -15.20 15.09 11.84
N ARG A 161 -14.02 15.70 11.96
CA ARG A 161 -12.75 14.98 11.80
C ARG A 161 -12.65 13.84 12.81
N GLU A 162 -12.96 14.11 14.08
CA GLU A 162 -12.91 13.09 15.14
C GLU A 162 -13.94 11.99 14.89
N GLU A 163 -15.15 12.34 14.46
CA GLU A 163 -16.18 11.36 14.08
C GLU A 163 -15.70 10.43 12.96
N ILE A 164 -15.07 10.97 11.91
CA ILE A 164 -14.49 10.15 10.82
C ILE A 164 -13.41 9.21 11.34
N VAL A 165 -12.50 9.71 12.19
CA VAL A 165 -11.42 8.90 12.77
C VAL A 165 -11.98 7.79 13.67
N CYS A 166 -12.93 8.12 14.54
CA CYS A 166 -13.60 7.15 15.40
C CYS A 166 -14.34 6.09 14.58
N PHE A 167 -15.08 6.50 13.55
CA PHE A 167 -15.80 5.59 12.66
C PHE A 167 -14.86 4.61 11.96
N VAL A 168 -13.77 5.10 11.37
CA VAL A 168 -12.76 4.26 10.71
C VAL A 168 -12.16 3.26 11.70
N ARG A 169 -11.76 3.73 12.90
CA ARG A 169 -11.19 2.86 13.93
C ARG A 169 -12.17 1.78 14.37
N GLU A 170 -13.43 2.13 14.61
CA GLU A 170 -14.48 1.17 14.99
C GLU A 170 -14.64 0.10 13.91
N LYS A 171 -14.77 0.49 12.64
CA LYS A 171 -14.91 -0.46 11.52
C LYS A 171 -13.70 -1.37 11.35
N LEU A 172 -12.49 -0.83 11.55
CA LEU A 172 -11.29 -1.65 11.55
C LEU A 172 -11.30 -2.61 12.74
N THR A 173 -11.57 -2.17 13.97
CA THR A 173 -11.58 -3.06 15.13
C THR A 173 -12.55 -4.23 14.99
N VAL A 174 -13.75 -4.00 14.43
CA VAL A 174 -14.73 -5.06 14.14
C VAL A 174 -14.21 -6.06 13.11
N ALA A 175 -13.38 -5.61 12.16
CA ALA A 175 -12.80 -6.44 11.12
C ALA A 175 -11.47 -7.13 11.50
N THR A 176 -10.74 -6.58 12.48
CA THR A 176 -9.36 -6.98 12.84
C THR A 176 -9.33 -8.28 13.66
N ASP A 177 -10.46 -8.92 13.96
CA ASP A 177 -10.47 -10.23 14.61
C ASP A 177 -9.69 -11.28 13.79
N HIS A 178 -9.39 -11.03 12.49
CA HIS A 178 -8.71 -11.97 11.59
C HIS A 178 -7.43 -11.47 10.87
N ALA A 179 -7.04 -10.19 10.95
CA ALA A 179 -5.77 -9.72 10.32
C ALA A 179 -5.26 -8.40 10.92
N ARG A 180 -3.94 -8.29 11.13
CA ARG A 180 -3.24 -7.06 11.55
C ARG A 180 -3.21 -6.03 10.41
N LEU A 181 -4.32 -5.34 10.18
CA LEU A 181 -4.41 -4.22 9.24
C LEU A 181 -3.67 -3.00 9.80
N ASP A 182 -2.60 -2.57 9.13
CA ASP A 182 -1.94 -1.30 9.47
C ASP A 182 -2.69 -0.16 8.76
N CYS A 183 -3.34 0.71 9.55
CA CYS A 183 -4.09 1.84 9.03
C CYS A 183 -3.46 3.17 9.42
N SER A 184 -3.12 3.99 8.42
CA SER A 184 -2.65 5.36 8.61
C SER A 184 -3.63 6.37 8.02
N LEU A 185 -3.97 7.39 8.82
CA LEU A 185 -4.81 8.53 8.44
C LEU A 185 -3.93 9.77 8.24
N ARG A 186 -3.95 10.37 7.04
CA ARG A 186 -3.14 11.54 6.68
C ARG A 186 -3.97 12.71 6.12
#